data_AF-A0A5Q4GUY5-F1
#
_entry.id   AF-A0A5Q4GUY5-F1
#
_cell.length_a   1.000
_cell.length_b   1.000
_cell.length_c   1.000
_cell.angle_alpha   90.00
_cell.angle_beta   90.00
_cell.angle_gamma   90.00
#
_symmetry.space_group_name_H-M   'P 1'
#
loop_
_entity.id
_entity.type
_entity.pdbx_description
1 polymer ?
#
loop_
_entity_poly.entity_id
_entity_poly.type
_entity_poly.pdbx_seq_one_letter_code
_entity_poly.pdbx_strand_id
1 'polypeptide(L)'
;MKKFVIVIPFLWMIAGFCDADQPQPVTARMEDDRIVVEVDGKPFTSYLFGKEHKYPFFFPVNGPSSGESLTAWDQEPYPHHSSLYISLDRVRSENVDHANYWQPRDRLDTGQVFSRNPQIVSQEDGRVVLQDQADWIVPATDSHQLRDTRTVTIWAPSPTVRVMDFRFDFEALKDLLVRQTGHSFFSARMRPELAVGCTTRGAAWADMGTGTLVDSQGNRDEEGTRAQDASWCAAYGQIKGFTEGLAIIQHSENPMYPAKWFNRDYGFLSPTPFAFDGDIEIKEGRKMTFRYRVVVFTGDHQAADIAGWHEDFESSTGEEQGVLLRNDPEQGTVRVDVRGEHFTTYHYGEDARTPFLWPVNAEGGVGVTRNYPMGEDEPPIADHPHQRSLYLVYGDVNGHDFWHRERINTVGLETGHTDGYAWLRAHNQWVTAEDQVLLEEVQEVRFHDTPACSRLIDFLTTLTAVQDEVTFGDDKEGLLAFRQRPEIDGRRAGVLTNARGDQGERNVYGDPSPWMDYSGPIEGYGYRGIAVFDHPDNFRVGYWHVRDYGLAAINPFGQRQVGGLEEDGSYTLKKGQTLTLRYRVYVHSGDHQQAEVAAQYDRYVADESVRLPID
;
A
#
# COMPACT_ATOMS: atom_id res chain seq x y z
N MET A 1 -39.73 -59.80 35.68
CA MET A 1 -38.30 -60.10 35.44
C MET A 1 -37.72 -58.95 34.62
N LYS A 2 -36.94 -58.07 35.27
CA LYS A 2 -36.27 -56.94 34.61
C LYS A 2 -35.08 -57.48 33.80
N LYS A 3 -35.09 -57.33 32.47
CA LYS A 3 -33.91 -57.57 31.63
C LYS A 3 -33.13 -56.26 31.54
N PHE A 4 -31.94 -56.24 32.13
CA PHE A 4 -30.96 -55.19 31.92
C PHE A 4 -30.37 -55.37 30.52
N VAL A 5 -30.51 -54.34 29.68
CA VAL A 5 -29.72 -54.20 28.45
C VAL A 5 -28.51 -53.35 28.83
N ILE A 6 -27.33 -53.95 28.78
CA ILE A 6 -26.05 -53.26 28.93
C ILE A 6 -25.76 -52.60 27.59
N VAL A 7 -25.77 -51.27 27.55
CA VAL A 7 -25.28 -50.49 26.41
C VAL A 7 -23.80 -50.19 26.71
N ILE A 8 -22.90 -50.82 25.95
CA ILE A 8 -21.48 -50.49 25.95
C ILE A 8 -21.32 -49.30 24.99
N PRO A 9 -20.91 -48.11 25.44
CA PRO A 9 -20.59 -47.04 24.52
C PRO A 9 -19.31 -47.40 23.79
N PHE A 10 -19.40 -47.50 22.47
CA PHE A 10 -18.25 -47.60 21.58
C PHE A 10 -17.49 -46.27 21.69
N LEU A 11 -16.36 -46.26 22.40
CA LEU A 11 -15.42 -45.16 22.38
C LEU A 11 -14.86 -45.08 20.95
N TRP A 12 -15.34 -44.13 20.15
CA TRP A 12 -14.62 -43.72 18.95
C TRP A 12 -13.33 -43.03 19.42
N MET A 13 -12.20 -43.74 19.31
CA MET A 13 -10.90 -43.08 19.22
C MET A 13 -10.95 -42.19 17.98
N ILE A 14 -11.16 -40.89 18.19
CA ILE A 14 -10.83 -39.88 17.19
C ILE A 14 -9.31 -39.97 17.07
N ALA A 15 -8.83 -40.60 16.01
CA ALA A 15 -7.45 -40.47 15.59
C ALA A 15 -7.22 -38.97 15.38
N GLY A 16 -6.27 -38.40 16.13
CA GLY A 16 -5.87 -37.01 15.95
C GLY A 16 -5.51 -36.78 14.49
N PHE A 17 -6.19 -35.83 13.86
CA PHE A 17 -5.72 -35.27 12.61
C PHE A 17 -4.32 -34.73 12.88
N CYS A 18 -3.35 -35.19 12.10
CA CYS A 18 -1.98 -34.78 12.19
C CYS A 18 -1.89 -33.32 11.75
N ASP A 19 -1.41 -32.43 12.63
CA ASP A 19 -1.19 -30.98 12.47
C ASP A 19 -0.17 -30.58 11.37
N ALA A 20 0.08 -31.43 10.37
CA ALA A 20 1.30 -31.35 9.57
C ALA A 20 1.34 -30.21 8.53
N ASP A 21 0.25 -29.48 8.30
CA ASP A 21 0.13 -28.56 7.16
C ASP A 21 -0.58 -27.24 7.49
N GLN A 22 -0.66 -26.87 8.77
CA GLN A 22 -1.31 -25.61 9.18
C GLN A 22 -0.35 -24.42 9.05
N PRO A 23 -0.83 -23.27 8.54
CA PRO A 23 -0.09 -22.02 8.57
C PRO A 23 0.42 -21.70 9.97
N GLN A 24 1.66 -21.21 10.05
CA GLN A 24 2.32 -20.85 11.31
C GLN A 24 2.19 -19.33 11.52
N PRO A 25 1.92 -18.87 12.76
CA PRO A 25 1.84 -17.45 13.03
C PRO A 25 3.21 -16.79 12.80
N VAL A 26 3.19 -15.66 12.09
CA VAL A 26 4.38 -14.85 11.84
C VAL A 26 4.23 -13.54 12.59
N THR A 27 5.24 -13.19 13.38
CA THR A 27 5.28 -11.93 14.12
C THR A 27 6.58 -11.20 13.81
N ALA A 28 6.55 -9.90 14.03
CA ALA A 28 7.66 -9.01 13.82
C ALA A 28 7.64 -7.89 14.85
N ARG A 29 8.83 -7.44 15.22
CA ARG A 29 9.04 -6.39 16.21
C ARG A 29 10.17 -5.47 15.77
N MET A 30 9.96 -4.17 15.94
CA MET A 30 10.95 -3.14 15.65
C MET A 30 11.98 -3.08 16.78
N GLU A 31 13.26 -2.95 16.42
CA GLU A 31 14.39 -2.57 17.27
C GLU A 31 15.11 -1.36 16.64
N ASP A 32 16.10 -0.81 17.34
CA ASP A 32 16.81 0.41 16.93
C ASP A 32 17.52 0.29 15.56
N ASP A 33 18.02 -0.89 15.23
CA ASP A 33 18.84 -1.16 14.04
C ASP A 33 18.27 -2.26 13.13
N ARG A 34 17.12 -2.84 13.50
CA ARG A 34 16.50 -3.96 12.76
C ARG A 34 15.01 -4.14 13.02
N ILE A 35 14.36 -4.88 12.13
CA ILE A 35 13.07 -5.53 12.41
C ILE A 35 13.33 -7.02 12.55
N VAL A 36 12.99 -7.59 13.71
CA VAL A 36 13.11 -9.04 13.96
C VAL A 36 11.80 -9.72 13.61
N VAL A 37 11.87 -10.83 12.88
CA VAL A 37 10.73 -11.63 12.43
C VAL A 37 10.85 -13.04 13.00
N GLU A 38 9.77 -13.49 13.64
CA GLU A 38 9.64 -14.80 14.25
C GLU A 38 8.50 -15.58 13.59
N VAL A 39 8.65 -16.90 13.52
CA VAL A 39 7.58 -17.80 13.11
C VAL A 39 7.35 -18.84 14.18
N ASP A 40 6.11 -18.97 14.65
CA ASP A 40 5.77 -19.84 15.78
C ASP A 40 6.64 -19.53 17.03
N GLY A 41 6.88 -18.22 17.27
CA GLY A 41 7.72 -17.72 18.37
C GLY A 41 9.21 -18.10 18.27
N LYS A 42 9.67 -18.59 17.10
CA LYS A 42 11.07 -18.94 16.85
C LYS A 42 11.70 -17.95 15.88
N PRO A 43 12.98 -17.57 16.06
CA PRO A 43 13.66 -16.66 15.14
C PRO A 43 13.65 -17.19 13.71
N PHE A 44 13.14 -16.41 12.77
CA PHE A 44 13.22 -16.71 11.34
C PHE A 44 14.26 -15.83 10.64
N THR A 45 14.06 -14.50 10.68
CA THR A 45 14.99 -13.55 10.07
C THR A 45 14.92 -12.18 10.72
N SER A 46 15.92 -11.35 10.47
CA SER A 46 15.86 -9.92 10.80
C SER A 46 16.18 -9.06 9.58
N TYR A 47 15.41 -8.00 9.33
CA TYR A 47 15.77 -6.94 8.40
C TYR A 47 16.72 -5.98 9.11
N LEU A 48 18.01 -6.07 8.83
CA LEU A 48 19.05 -5.24 9.44
C LEU A 48 19.23 -3.97 8.61
N PHE A 49 19.04 -2.80 9.23
CA PHE A 49 19.15 -1.49 8.58
C PHE A 49 20.03 -0.48 9.34
N GLY A 50 20.74 -0.95 10.39
CA GLY A 50 21.69 -0.16 11.16
C GLY A 50 22.73 0.55 10.29
N LYS A 51 23.12 1.76 10.71
CA LYS A 51 24.06 2.64 9.97
C LYS A 51 25.48 2.10 9.88
N GLU A 52 25.81 1.10 10.69
CA GLU A 52 27.06 0.34 10.64
C GLU A 52 27.12 -0.64 9.46
N HIS A 53 25.98 -0.89 8.80
CA HIS A 53 25.91 -1.72 7.61
C HIS A 53 26.03 -0.85 6.34
N LYS A 54 26.68 -1.40 5.30
CA LYS A 54 26.83 -0.73 4.00
C LYS A 54 25.52 -0.62 3.20
N TYR A 55 24.57 -1.48 3.51
CA TYR A 55 23.22 -1.51 2.96
C TYR A 55 22.32 -2.36 3.87
N PRO A 56 20.99 -2.20 3.81
CA PRO A 56 20.09 -3.09 4.54
C PRO A 56 20.00 -4.48 3.92
N PHE A 57 19.84 -5.52 4.74
CA PHE A 57 19.79 -6.92 4.32
C PHE A 57 19.08 -7.81 5.34
N PHE A 58 18.74 -9.04 4.97
CA PHE A 58 18.10 -10.01 5.86
C PHE A 58 19.10 -11.03 6.39
N PHE A 59 19.26 -11.12 7.71
CA PHE A 59 20.09 -12.13 8.38
C PHE A 59 19.73 -12.32 9.86
N PRO A 60 19.82 -13.55 10.41
CA PRO A 60 19.97 -14.83 9.69
C PRO A 60 18.74 -15.14 8.83
N VAL A 61 18.82 -16.12 7.93
CA VAL A 61 17.61 -16.67 7.27
C VAL A 61 17.52 -18.13 7.67
N ASN A 62 16.72 -18.42 8.71
CA ASN A 62 16.71 -19.72 9.37
C ASN A 62 15.86 -20.77 8.65
N GLY A 63 16.36 -22.01 8.64
CA GLY A 63 15.68 -23.18 8.11
C GLY A 63 14.44 -23.57 8.94
N PRO A 64 13.33 -23.98 8.31
CA PRO A 64 12.09 -24.32 9.01
C PRO A 64 12.19 -25.47 10.03
N SER A 65 13.02 -26.49 9.72
CA SER A 65 13.20 -27.71 10.51
C SER A 65 14.41 -27.65 11.44
N SER A 66 15.58 -27.17 10.97
CA SER A 66 16.78 -27.12 11.81
C SER A 66 16.81 -25.91 12.75
N GLY A 67 16.14 -24.81 12.39
CA GLY A 67 16.27 -23.51 13.05
C GLY A 67 17.65 -22.85 12.87
N GLU A 68 18.54 -23.45 12.08
CA GLU A 68 19.86 -22.88 11.78
C GLU A 68 19.75 -21.92 10.59
N SER A 69 20.59 -20.87 10.58
CA SER A 69 20.72 -20.01 9.40
C SER A 69 21.11 -20.87 8.19
N LEU A 70 20.43 -20.71 7.05
CA LEU A 70 20.81 -21.29 5.76
C LEU A 70 21.75 -20.38 4.98
N THR A 71 21.75 -19.09 5.32
CA THR A 71 22.59 -18.06 4.71
C THR A 71 23.77 -17.68 5.62
N ALA A 72 24.79 -17.06 5.03
CA ALA A 72 25.98 -16.59 5.71
C ALA A 72 26.16 -15.08 5.55
N TRP A 73 26.72 -14.46 6.58
CA TRP A 73 27.11 -13.05 6.60
C TRP A 73 28.58 -12.93 6.98
N ASP A 74 29.31 -12.08 6.24
CA ASP A 74 30.70 -11.68 6.53
C ASP A 74 31.68 -12.86 6.61
N GLN A 75 31.64 -13.70 5.58
CA GLN A 75 32.43 -14.92 5.54
C GLN A 75 33.57 -14.85 4.52
N GLU A 76 34.79 -15.12 4.99
CA GLU A 76 35.96 -15.26 4.14
C GLU A 76 35.79 -16.38 3.08
N PRO A 77 36.32 -16.20 1.86
CA PRO A 77 37.12 -15.08 1.37
C PRO A 77 36.29 -13.94 0.75
N TYR A 78 34.96 -13.96 0.94
CA TYR A 78 34.03 -12.99 0.36
C TYR A 78 33.23 -12.26 1.44
N PRO A 79 33.91 -11.51 2.34
CA PRO A 79 33.24 -10.83 3.44
C PRO A 79 32.16 -9.86 2.94
N HIS A 80 32.29 -9.33 1.72
CA HIS A 80 31.35 -8.38 1.14
C HIS A 80 29.96 -8.93 0.78
N HIS A 81 29.70 -10.24 0.85
CA HIS A 81 28.36 -10.80 0.68
C HIS A 81 27.59 -10.82 2.02
N SER A 82 26.28 -10.51 1.99
CA SER A 82 25.48 -10.27 3.20
C SER A 82 24.15 -11.04 3.18
N SER A 83 24.19 -12.37 3.30
CA SER A 83 22.98 -13.19 3.38
C SER A 83 22.03 -12.91 2.20
N LEU A 84 20.85 -12.33 2.42
CA LEU A 84 19.87 -11.96 1.40
C LEU A 84 19.80 -10.43 1.27
N TYR A 85 20.21 -9.90 0.12
CA TYR A 85 20.42 -8.46 -0.07
C TYR A 85 20.25 -8.03 -1.52
N ILE A 86 20.16 -6.71 -1.73
CA ILE A 86 20.16 -6.08 -3.05
C ILE A 86 21.36 -5.14 -3.16
N SER A 87 22.08 -5.23 -4.26
CA SER A 87 23.26 -4.39 -4.50
C SER A 87 23.58 -4.32 -6.00
N LEU A 88 24.34 -3.32 -6.39
CA LEU A 88 24.74 -3.05 -7.77
C LEU A 88 26.14 -2.43 -7.78
N ASP A 89 26.91 -2.62 -8.83
CA ASP A 89 28.15 -1.88 -9.06
C ASP A 89 28.19 -1.31 -10.49
N ARG A 90 29.29 -0.61 -10.81
CA ARG A 90 29.54 -0.02 -12.13
C ARG A 90 28.46 0.96 -12.62
N VAL A 91 27.84 1.68 -11.70
CA VAL A 91 26.92 2.78 -12.03
C VAL A 91 27.72 4.07 -12.26
N ARG A 92 27.51 4.73 -13.38
CA ARG A 92 28.10 6.03 -13.72
C ARG A 92 27.03 7.11 -13.82
N SER A 93 27.32 8.32 -13.34
CA SER A 93 26.50 9.53 -13.54
C SER A 93 27.37 10.77 -13.77
N GLU A 94 26.75 11.95 -13.93
CA GLU A 94 27.39 13.22 -14.33
C GLU A 94 28.67 13.58 -13.53
N ASN A 95 28.77 13.14 -12.26
CA ASN A 95 29.93 13.41 -11.39
C ASN A 95 30.44 12.17 -10.63
N VAL A 96 30.08 10.97 -11.10
CA VAL A 96 30.48 9.70 -10.50
C VAL A 96 30.90 8.77 -11.62
N ASP A 97 32.21 8.49 -11.74
CA ASP A 97 32.70 7.57 -12.79
C ASP A 97 32.40 6.10 -12.48
N HIS A 98 32.38 5.75 -11.18
CA HIS A 98 32.11 4.40 -10.70
C HIS A 98 31.49 4.41 -9.30
N ALA A 99 30.18 4.18 -9.22
CA ALA A 99 29.52 3.81 -7.98
C ALA A 99 29.57 2.29 -7.78
N ASN A 100 29.90 1.86 -6.57
CA ASN A 100 29.99 0.46 -6.20
C ASN A 100 29.30 0.21 -4.86
N TYR A 101 28.08 -0.31 -4.91
CA TYR A 101 27.32 -0.69 -3.72
C TYR A 101 27.64 -2.13 -3.29
N TRP A 102 28.42 -2.86 -4.09
CA TRP A 102 28.84 -4.24 -3.84
C TRP A 102 30.15 -4.35 -3.04
N GLN A 103 30.85 -3.22 -2.91
CA GLN A 103 32.21 -3.13 -2.38
C GLN A 103 32.40 -3.74 -0.96
N PRO A 104 33.66 -4.07 -0.61
CA PRO A 104 34.02 -4.46 0.75
C PRO A 104 33.69 -3.39 1.80
N ARG A 105 33.40 -3.81 3.03
CA ARG A 105 32.98 -2.91 4.13
C ARG A 105 34.05 -1.90 4.57
N ASP A 106 35.32 -2.14 4.22
CA ASP A 106 36.44 -1.25 4.54
C ASP A 106 36.62 -0.10 3.54
N ARG A 107 35.83 -0.09 2.47
CA ARG A 107 35.87 0.90 1.39
C ARG A 107 34.43 1.26 1.04
N LEU A 108 33.89 2.29 1.68
CA LEU A 108 32.48 2.69 1.55
C LEU A 108 32.29 4.03 0.83
N ASP A 109 33.38 4.64 0.38
CA ASP A 109 33.42 5.94 -0.25
C ASP A 109 32.77 5.96 -1.65
N THR A 110 32.75 4.81 -2.34
CA THR A 110 32.19 4.74 -3.70
C THR A 110 30.73 4.26 -3.80
N GLY A 111 30.03 4.00 -2.69
CA GLY A 111 28.66 3.47 -2.75
C GLY A 111 28.13 2.87 -1.44
N GLN A 112 27.04 3.43 -0.93
CA GLN A 112 26.29 2.90 0.21
C GLN A 112 24.80 3.04 -0.03
N VAL A 113 24.02 2.16 0.59
CA VAL A 113 22.56 2.24 0.56
C VAL A 113 22.07 2.50 1.97
N PHE A 114 21.36 3.59 2.19
CA PHE A 114 20.90 3.99 3.51
C PHE A 114 19.40 3.81 3.63
N SER A 115 18.96 2.97 4.58
CA SER A 115 17.57 2.94 5.02
C SER A 115 17.18 4.30 5.62
N ARG A 116 15.97 4.75 5.30
CA ARG A 116 15.41 6.04 5.72
C ARG A 116 14.20 5.88 6.61
N ASN A 117 13.36 4.89 6.34
CA ASN A 117 12.09 4.75 7.02
C ASN A 117 11.67 3.28 7.10
N PRO A 118 12.38 2.44 7.87
CA PRO A 118 12.01 1.05 8.07
C PRO A 118 10.76 0.97 8.96
N GLN A 119 9.78 0.19 8.56
CA GLN A 119 8.48 0.07 9.22
C GLN A 119 7.95 -1.36 9.17
N ILE A 120 7.22 -1.76 10.22
CA ILE A 120 6.27 -2.86 10.16
C ILE A 120 4.94 -2.25 9.76
N VAL A 121 4.50 -2.55 8.55
CA VAL A 121 3.27 -2.02 7.96
C VAL A 121 2.10 -2.82 8.52
N SER A 122 2.00 -4.12 8.23
CA SER A 122 0.92 -4.98 8.78
C SER A 122 1.46 -6.23 9.48
N GLN A 123 0.62 -6.80 10.36
CA GLN A 123 0.83 -8.09 11.01
C GLN A 123 -0.52 -8.76 11.24
N GLU A 124 -1.19 -9.09 10.13
CA GLU A 124 -2.56 -9.59 10.08
C GLU A 124 -2.59 -10.88 9.26
N ASP A 125 -3.59 -11.74 9.48
CA ASP A 125 -3.83 -12.96 8.69
C ASP A 125 -2.62 -13.89 8.49
N GLY A 126 -1.76 -13.98 9.51
CA GLY A 126 -0.56 -14.82 9.49
C GLY A 126 0.55 -14.32 8.54
N ARG A 127 0.47 -13.06 8.11
CA ARG A 127 1.49 -12.38 7.31
C ARG A 127 2.07 -11.19 8.07
N VAL A 128 3.31 -10.86 7.77
CA VAL A 128 3.97 -9.63 8.17
C VAL A 128 4.37 -8.87 6.92
N VAL A 129 4.04 -7.58 6.84
CA VAL A 129 4.50 -6.70 5.77
C VAL A 129 5.48 -5.68 6.33
N LEU A 130 6.69 -5.65 5.79
CA LEU A 130 7.72 -4.67 6.09
C LEU A 130 7.83 -3.67 4.95
N GLN A 131 8.09 -2.41 5.26
CA GLN A 131 8.42 -1.41 4.25
C GLN A 131 9.66 -0.61 4.64
N ASP A 132 10.45 -0.18 3.66
CA ASP A 132 11.55 0.74 3.86
C ASP A 132 11.76 1.62 2.63
N GLN A 133 12.16 2.86 2.84
CA GLN A 133 12.69 3.72 1.77
C GLN A 133 14.20 3.76 1.89
N ALA A 134 14.93 3.55 0.80
CA ALA A 134 16.38 3.53 0.81
C ALA A 134 17.01 4.43 -0.25
N ASP A 135 18.05 5.17 0.13
CA ASP A 135 18.82 6.03 -0.78
C ASP A 135 20.15 5.38 -1.14
N TRP A 136 20.48 5.36 -2.43
CA TRP A 136 21.74 4.85 -2.96
C TRP A 136 22.69 6.02 -3.22
N ILE A 137 23.68 6.18 -2.35
CA ILE A 137 24.55 7.37 -2.30
C ILE A 137 26.00 6.97 -2.62
N VAL A 138 26.75 7.85 -3.27
CA VAL A 138 28.21 7.79 -3.36
C VAL A 138 28.81 8.78 -2.34
N PRO A 139 29.27 8.32 -1.17
CA PRO A 139 29.65 9.22 -0.08
C PRO A 139 30.83 10.15 -0.40
N ALA A 140 31.79 9.72 -1.22
CA ALA A 140 32.93 10.54 -1.62
C ALA A 140 32.52 11.84 -2.32
N THR A 141 31.36 11.86 -2.96
CA THR A 141 30.84 12.99 -3.73
C THR A 141 29.48 13.48 -3.23
N ASP A 142 28.97 12.90 -2.14
CA ASP A 142 27.61 13.13 -1.61
C ASP A 142 26.51 13.02 -2.70
N SER A 143 26.71 12.12 -3.66
CA SER A 143 25.89 12.05 -4.87
C SER A 143 24.87 10.92 -4.76
N HIS A 144 23.59 11.27 -4.67
CA HIS A 144 22.47 10.33 -4.71
C HIS A 144 22.23 9.84 -6.15
N GLN A 145 22.20 8.53 -6.36
CA GLN A 145 22.05 7.92 -7.68
C GLN A 145 20.64 7.36 -7.89
N LEU A 146 20.16 6.59 -6.93
CA LEU A 146 18.87 5.91 -6.95
C LEU A 146 18.17 6.12 -5.61
N ARG A 147 16.85 6.04 -5.64
CA ARG A 147 16.02 5.80 -4.47
C ARG A 147 15.19 4.55 -4.72
N ASP A 148 14.96 3.75 -3.68
CA ASP A 148 14.05 2.62 -3.77
C ASP A 148 13.07 2.56 -2.61
N THR A 149 11.85 2.09 -2.88
CA THR A 149 10.88 1.66 -1.87
C THR A 149 10.83 0.14 -1.87
N ARG A 150 11.02 -0.45 -0.70
CA ARG A 150 11.05 -1.89 -0.46
C ARG A 150 9.78 -2.28 0.23
N THR A 151 9.05 -3.24 -0.31
CA THR A 151 7.96 -3.91 0.40
C THR A 151 8.31 -5.39 0.51
N VAL A 152 8.30 -5.93 1.72
CA VAL A 152 8.62 -7.33 1.99
C VAL A 152 7.48 -7.99 2.75
N THR A 153 6.78 -8.93 2.11
CA THR A 153 5.69 -9.69 2.73
C THR A 153 6.20 -11.07 3.15
N ILE A 154 6.05 -11.42 4.42
CA ILE A 154 6.59 -12.63 5.03
C ILE A 154 5.46 -13.46 5.62
N TRP A 155 5.41 -14.75 5.29
CA TRP A 155 4.44 -15.68 5.87
C TRP A 155 4.98 -17.11 5.93
N ALA A 156 4.27 -17.96 6.66
CA ALA A 156 4.64 -19.36 6.86
C ALA A 156 3.42 -20.26 6.61
N PRO A 157 3.24 -20.75 5.36
CA PRO A 157 2.03 -21.50 4.99
C PRO A 157 1.98 -22.91 5.61
N SER A 158 3.13 -23.43 6.06
CA SER A 158 3.23 -24.72 6.74
C SER A 158 4.43 -24.74 7.68
N PRO A 159 4.58 -25.76 8.55
CA PRO A 159 5.77 -25.92 9.36
C PRO A 159 7.07 -26.04 8.55
N THR A 160 7.01 -26.53 7.30
CA THR A 160 8.17 -26.85 6.46
C THR A 160 8.54 -25.77 5.45
N VAL A 161 7.77 -24.68 5.35
CA VAL A 161 7.98 -23.61 4.37
C VAL A 161 7.87 -22.23 5.02
N ARG A 162 8.74 -21.30 4.62
CA ARG A 162 8.64 -19.86 4.86
C ARG A 162 8.75 -19.14 3.53
N VAL A 163 7.98 -18.08 3.34
CA VAL A 163 7.98 -17.32 2.09
C VAL A 163 8.21 -15.85 2.38
N MET A 164 8.99 -15.20 1.53
CA MET A 164 9.25 -13.77 1.56
C MET A 164 9.09 -13.22 0.14
N ASP A 165 8.08 -12.39 -0.08
CA ASP A 165 7.90 -11.67 -1.34
C ASP A 165 8.52 -10.28 -1.23
N PHE A 166 9.41 -9.97 -2.15
CA PHE A 166 10.12 -8.71 -2.26
C PHE A 166 9.60 -7.92 -3.45
N ARG A 167 9.20 -6.68 -3.22
CA ARG A 167 8.98 -5.67 -4.25
C ARG A 167 9.94 -4.51 -4.01
N PHE A 168 10.69 -4.16 -5.05
CA PHE A 168 11.60 -3.03 -5.07
C PHE A 168 11.17 -2.05 -6.16
N ASP A 169 10.65 -0.89 -5.75
CA ASP A 169 10.29 0.20 -6.66
C ASP A 169 11.42 1.24 -6.69
N PHE A 170 12.22 1.21 -7.75
CA PHE A 170 13.34 2.10 -7.97
C PHE A 170 12.95 3.36 -8.74
N GLU A 171 13.60 4.47 -8.40
CA GLU A 171 13.62 5.71 -9.16
C GLU A 171 15.07 6.16 -9.38
N ALA A 172 15.43 6.40 -10.64
CA ALA A 172 16.70 7.02 -10.99
C ALA A 172 16.64 8.52 -10.69
N LEU A 173 17.52 9.00 -9.81
CA LEU A 173 17.58 10.40 -9.43
C LEU A 173 18.45 11.24 -10.37
N LYS A 174 19.12 10.57 -11.33
CA LYS A 174 20.03 11.14 -12.33
C LYS A 174 20.02 10.26 -13.58
N ASP A 175 20.56 10.76 -14.67
CA ASP A 175 20.95 9.91 -15.81
C ASP A 175 22.08 8.96 -15.38
N LEU A 176 21.81 7.66 -15.46
CA LEU A 176 22.72 6.58 -15.08
C LEU A 176 23.13 5.74 -16.28
N LEU A 177 24.40 5.36 -16.32
CA LEU A 177 24.90 4.27 -17.16
C LEU A 177 25.35 3.14 -16.25
N VAL A 178 24.63 2.02 -16.26
CA VAL A 178 25.03 0.79 -15.55
C VAL A 178 25.83 -0.06 -16.52
N ARG A 179 27.15 -0.17 -16.30
CA ARG A 179 27.98 -1.01 -17.16
C ARG A 179 27.79 -2.49 -16.84
N GLN A 180 28.02 -3.32 -17.84
CA GLN A 180 27.94 -4.77 -17.70
C GLN A 180 28.76 -5.27 -16.48
N THR A 181 28.11 -6.01 -15.58
CA THR A 181 28.72 -6.48 -14.32
C THR A 181 28.14 -7.77 -13.75
N GLY A 182 29.02 -8.64 -13.22
CA GLY A 182 28.62 -9.84 -12.49
C GLY A 182 28.19 -9.61 -11.03
N HIS A 183 28.30 -8.38 -10.51
CA HIS A 183 27.99 -8.03 -9.13
C HIS A 183 26.66 -7.29 -9.03
N SER A 184 25.58 -8.03 -9.27
CA SER A 184 24.23 -7.50 -9.36
C SER A 184 23.26 -8.70 -9.24
N PHE A 185 22.00 -8.62 -8.81
CA PHE A 185 21.26 -7.53 -8.20
C PHE A 185 20.74 -7.99 -6.83
N PHE A 186 19.58 -8.64 -6.81
CA PHE A 186 19.06 -9.35 -5.65
C PHE A 186 19.82 -10.68 -5.48
N SER A 187 20.33 -10.98 -4.29
CA SER A 187 21.26 -12.09 -4.11
C SER A 187 21.15 -12.78 -2.78
N ALA A 188 21.38 -14.10 -2.80
CA ALA A 188 21.54 -14.92 -1.61
C ALA A 188 22.97 -15.46 -1.49
N ARG A 189 23.50 -15.38 -0.27
CA ARG A 189 24.74 -16.02 0.16
C ARG A 189 24.42 -17.20 1.05
N MET A 190 24.50 -18.41 0.51
CA MET A 190 24.31 -19.66 1.26
C MET A 190 25.51 -19.95 2.16
N ARG A 191 25.25 -20.69 3.25
CA ARG A 191 26.30 -21.28 4.08
C ARG A 191 27.15 -22.27 3.29
N PRO A 192 28.46 -22.39 3.60
CA PRO A 192 29.35 -23.35 2.97
C PRO A 192 28.86 -24.79 3.02
N GLU A 193 28.26 -25.21 4.14
CA GLU A 193 27.80 -26.58 4.35
C GLU A 193 26.66 -26.97 3.39
N LEU A 194 25.93 -25.96 2.91
CA LEU A 194 24.83 -26.06 1.95
C LEU A 194 25.27 -25.73 0.51
N ALA A 195 26.53 -25.41 0.29
CA ALA A 195 27.09 -25.13 -1.03
C ALA A 195 27.47 -26.42 -1.76
N VAL A 196 27.46 -26.40 -3.11
CA VAL A 196 27.82 -27.54 -3.96
C VAL A 196 29.28 -27.97 -3.75
N GLY A 197 30.16 -27.00 -3.51
CA GLY A 197 31.60 -27.21 -3.48
C GLY A 197 32.25 -26.87 -4.82
N CYS A 198 33.40 -26.21 -4.79
CA CYS A 198 34.05 -25.62 -5.97
C CYS A 198 35.38 -26.33 -6.25
N THR A 199 35.41 -27.22 -7.23
CA THR A 199 36.62 -28.01 -7.57
C THR A 199 37.72 -27.18 -8.23
N THR A 200 37.37 -26.05 -8.84
CA THR A 200 38.31 -25.16 -9.56
C THR A 200 39.13 -24.25 -8.64
N ARG A 201 38.80 -24.20 -7.34
CA ARG A 201 39.46 -23.34 -6.33
C ARG A 201 40.37 -24.09 -5.36
N GLY A 202 40.66 -25.35 -5.67
CA GLY A 202 41.57 -26.20 -4.90
C GLY A 202 40.84 -27.12 -3.92
N ALA A 203 41.60 -28.04 -3.33
CA ALA A 203 41.06 -29.15 -2.53
C ALA A 203 40.19 -28.72 -1.33
N ALA A 204 40.49 -27.56 -0.72
CA ALA A 204 39.69 -27.04 0.39
C ALA A 204 38.28 -26.60 0.00
N TRP A 205 38.04 -26.35 -1.29
CA TRP A 205 36.75 -25.89 -1.82
C TRP A 205 35.92 -27.03 -2.40
N ALA A 206 36.56 -28.12 -2.82
CA ALA A 206 35.92 -29.25 -3.50
C ALA A 206 34.90 -29.98 -2.60
N ASP A 207 35.14 -30.03 -1.28
CA ASP A 207 34.32 -30.76 -0.31
C ASP A 207 33.62 -29.83 0.71
N MET A 208 33.34 -28.57 0.34
CA MET A 208 32.81 -27.57 1.29
C MET A 208 31.46 -27.92 1.91
N GLY A 209 30.62 -28.64 1.18
CA GLY A 209 29.25 -28.87 1.57
C GLY A 209 28.64 -30.06 0.86
N THR A 210 27.38 -30.29 1.19
CA THR A 210 26.54 -31.35 0.60
C THR A 210 25.50 -30.76 -0.36
N GLY A 211 25.73 -29.52 -0.78
CA GLY A 211 24.76 -28.70 -1.46
C GLY A 211 24.42 -29.21 -2.85
N THR A 212 23.21 -28.86 -3.28
CA THR A 212 22.76 -28.93 -4.65
C THR A 212 22.38 -27.52 -5.07
N LEU A 213 22.78 -27.14 -6.28
CA LEU A 213 22.29 -25.95 -6.97
C LEU A 213 21.55 -26.41 -8.22
N VAL A 214 20.31 -25.97 -8.39
CA VAL A 214 19.47 -26.35 -9.54
C VAL A 214 18.60 -25.18 -9.98
N ASP A 215 18.39 -25.06 -11.29
CA ASP A 215 17.53 -24.02 -11.88
C ASP A 215 16.21 -24.59 -12.41
N SER A 216 15.33 -23.70 -12.87
CA SER A 216 14.01 -24.05 -13.42
C SER A 216 14.06 -24.89 -14.70
N GLN A 217 15.21 -25.00 -15.36
CA GLN A 217 15.42 -25.83 -16.55
C GLN A 217 16.02 -27.19 -16.18
N GLY A 218 16.31 -27.44 -14.90
CA GLY A 218 16.95 -28.65 -14.42
C GLY A 218 18.48 -28.66 -14.59
N ASN A 219 19.10 -27.53 -14.97
CA ASN A 219 20.55 -27.41 -14.98
C ASN A 219 21.07 -27.43 -13.54
N ARG A 220 22.30 -27.90 -13.36
CA ARG A 220 22.91 -28.07 -12.04
C ARG A 220 24.28 -27.44 -11.96
N ASP A 221 24.66 -27.06 -10.74
CA ASP A 221 25.96 -26.54 -10.37
C ASP A 221 26.30 -25.22 -11.11
N GLU A 222 27.46 -24.62 -10.85
CA GLU A 222 27.89 -23.36 -11.47
C GLU A 222 28.01 -23.50 -12.99
N GLU A 223 28.57 -24.61 -13.48
CA GLU A 223 28.76 -24.85 -14.91
C GLU A 223 27.42 -24.88 -15.66
N GLY A 224 26.40 -25.52 -15.10
CA GLY A 224 25.10 -25.65 -15.74
C GLY A 224 24.21 -24.42 -15.57
N THR A 225 24.24 -23.74 -14.41
CA THR A 225 23.26 -22.69 -14.09
C THR A 225 23.75 -21.26 -14.37
N ARG A 226 25.06 -21.05 -14.55
CA ARG A 226 25.61 -19.71 -14.82
C ARG A 226 25.24 -19.23 -16.23
N ALA A 227 24.81 -17.97 -16.30
CA ALA A 227 24.38 -17.28 -17.52
C ALA A 227 23.15 -17.89 -18.22
N GLN A 228 22.39 -18.74 -17.51
CA GLN A 228 21.16 -19.33 -18.02
C GLN A 228 19.95 -18.44 -17.76
N ASP A 229 18.99 -18.53 -18.67
CA ASP A 229 17.65 -17.95 -18.56
C ASP A 229 16.77 -18.91 -17.75
N ALA A 230 16.60 -18.64 -16.46
CA ALA A 230 15.80 -19.46 -15.56
C ALA A 230 14.88 -18.60 -14.70
N SER A 231 13.65 -19.05 -14.47
CA SER A 231 12.68 -18.28 -13.68
C SER A 231 12.91 -18.41 -12.17
N TRP A 232 13.60 -19.47 -11.75
CA TRP A 232 14.04 -19.67 -10.37
C TRP A 232 15.35 -20.48 -10.31
N CYS A 233 16.08 -20.32 -9.21
CA CYS A 233 17.17 -21.21 -8.80
C CYS A 233 17.02 -21.55 -7.31
N ALA A 234 17.32 -22.79 -6.95
CA ALA A 234 17.29 -23.30 -5.59
C ALA A 234 18.66 -23.84 -5.17
N ALA A 235 19.06 -23.55 -3.93
CA ALA A 235 20.20 -24.16 -3.27
C ALA A 235 19.76 -24.84 -1.97
N TYR A 236 20.13 -26.10 -1.80
CA TYR A 236 19.73 -26.91 -0.63
C TYR A 236 20.77 -27.98 -0.30
N GLY A 237 20.83 -28.42 0.96
CA GLY A 237 21.81 -29.42 1.42
C GLY A 237 21.49 -29.92 2.82
N GLN A 238 22.39 -30.71 3.41
CA GLN A 238 22.24 -31.24 4.76
C GLN A 238 22.65 -30.22 5.83
N ILE A 239 21.75 -29.96 6.78
CA ILE A 239 22.03 -29.18 7.98
C ILE A 239 21.34 -29.82 9.20
N LYS A 240 22.12 -30.14 10.22
CA LYS A 240 21.65 -30.81 11.46
C LYS A 240 20.80 -32.08 11.24
N GLY A 241 21.03 -32.81 10.13
CA GLY A 241 20.30 -34.02 9.79
C GLY A 241 18.99 -33.79 9.02
N PHE A 242 18.70 -32.56 8.61
CA PHE A 242 17.61 -32.20 7.71
C PHE A 242 18.18 -31.79 6.35
N THR A 243 17.41 -32.06 5.28
CA THR A 243 17.63 -31.41 3.99
C THR A 243 16.85 -30.10 4.00
N GLU A 244 17.51 -28.97 3.81
CA GLU A 244 16.86 -27.65 3.78
C GLU A 244 17.53 -26.75 2.76
N GLY A 245 16.80 -25.74 2.29
CA GLY A 245 17.31 -24.81 1.31
C GLY A 245 16.52 -23.53 1.16
N LEU A 246 16.97 -22.76 0.18
CA LEU A 246 16.41 -21.49 -0.22
C LEU A 246 16.32 -21.45 -1.75
N ALA A 247 15.20 -20.98 -2.26
CA ALA A 247 15.03 -20.65 -3.67
C ALA A 247 14.80 -19.15 -3.84
N ILE A 248 15.36 -18.57 -4.89
CA ILE A 248 14.99 -17.24 -5.40
C ILE A 248 14.18 -17.47 -6.69
N ILE A 249 13.03 -16.82 -6.78
CA ILE A 249 12.10 -16.86 -7.90
C ILE A 249 11.94 -15.44 -8.45
N GLN A 250 12.00 -15.30 -9.77
CA GLN A 250 11.79 -14.04 -10.49
C GLN A 250 10.35 -13.96 -11.01
N HIS A 251 9.76 -12.76 -11.04
CA HIS A 251 8.45 -12.52 -11.66
C HIS A 251 8.61 -12.09 -13.13
N SER A 252 7.70 -12.49 -14.01
CA SER A 252 7.74 -12.18 -15.45
C SER A 252 7.68 -10.70 -15.80
N GLU A 253 7.10 -9.88 -14.91
CA GLU A 253 7.05 -8.41 -15.03
C GLU A 253 8.38 -7.70 -14.72
N ASN A 254 9.41 -8.40 -14.23
CA ASN A 254 10.70 -7.78 -13.99
C ASN A 254 11.31 -7.24 -15.29
N PRO A 255 11.92 -6.04 -15.26
CA PRO A 255 12.78 -5.59 -16.34
C PRO A 255 13.84 -6.66 -16.66
N MET A 256 14.01 -6.96 -17.94
CA MET A 256 14.96 -7.97 -18.43
C MET A 256 14.64 -9.41 -17.96
N TYR A 257 13.37 -9.73 -17.71
CA TYR A 257 12.96 -11.10 -17.40
C TYR A 257 13.07 -12.05 -18.62
N PRO A 258 13.45 -13.32 -18.38
CA PRO A 258 14.12 -13.80 -17.17
C PRO A 258 15.54 -13.25 -17.12
N ALA A 259 15.95 -12.67 -15.99
CA ALA A 259 17.34 -12.24 -15.87
C ALA A 259 18.25 -13.46 -15.80
N LYS A 260 19.38 -13.40 -16.49
CA LYS A 260 20.38 -14.46 -16.46
C LYS A 260 21.02 -14.59 -15.08
N TRP A 261 21.32 -15.82 -14.69
CA TRP A 261 21.84 -16.11 -13.35
C TRP A 261 23.37 -15.98 -13.25
N PHE A 262 23.83 -15.35 -12.18
CA PHE A 262 25.24 -15.31 -11.80
C PHE A 262 25.51 -16.22 -10.61
N ASN A 263 25.32 -17.53 -10.76
CA ASN A 263 25.53 -18.47 -9.67
C ASN A 263 27.00 -18.83 -9.43
N ARG A 264 27.29 -19.34 -8.22
CA ARG A 264 28.58 -19.95 -7.86
C ARG A 264 28.42 -21.16 -6.95
N ASP A 265 29.26 -22.16 -7.18
CA ASP A 265 29.29 -23.41 -6.41
C ASP A 265 29.60 -23.22 -4.94
N TYR A 266 30.26 -22.12 -4.59
CA TYR A 266 30.55 -21.77 -3.21
C TYR A 266 29.34 -21.17 -2.45
N GLY A 267 28.14 -21.20 -3.02
CA GLY A 267 26.89 -20.78 -2.37
C GLY A 267 26.49 -19.34 -2.66
N PHE A 268 26.56 -18.90 -3.91
CA PHE A 268 26.08 -17.58 -4.32
C PHE A 268 25.03 -17.73 -5.42
N LEU A 269 23.86 -17.12 -5.22
CA LEU A 269 22.73 -17.16 -6.15
C LEU A 269 22.27 -15.74 -6.42
N SER A 270 22.15 -15.38 -7.70
CA SER A 270 21.69 -14.04 -8.09
C SER A 270 21.09 -14.05 -9.49
N PRO A 271 19.80 -13.71 -9.65
CA PRO A 271 19.28 -13.26 -10.93
C PRO A 271 19.83 -11.85 -11.24
N THR A 272 20.64 -11.74 -12.29
CA THR A 272 21.45 -10.54 -12.54
C THR A 272 21.06 -9.84 -13.84
N PRO A 273 20.08 -8.92 -13.81
CA PRO A 273 19.61 -8.23 -15.02
C PRO A 273 20.70 -7.40 -15.72
N PHE A 274 21.73 -6.96 -15.00
CA PHE A 274 22.78 -6.07 -15.51
C PHE A 274 24.09 -6.78 -15.92
N ALA A 275 24.13 -8.12 -15.96
CA ALA A 275 25.39 -8.87 -16.13
C ALA A 275 25.75 -9.23 -17.56
N PHE A 276 24.80 -9.35 -18.48
CA PHE A 276 25.02 -10.12 -19.71
C PHE A 276 24.65 -9.37 -20.99
N ASP A 277 23.73 -8.41 -20.94
CA ASP A 277 23.16 -7.75 -22.13
C ASP A 277 23.73 -6.35 -22.40
N GLY A 278 25.03 -6.18 -22.15
CA GLY A 278 25.74 -4.92 -22.37
C GLY A 278 25.46 -3.84 -21.32
N ASP A 279 25.81 -2.59 -21.64
CA ASP A 279 25.60 -1.45 -20.77
C ASP A 279 24.15 -0.94 -20.88
N ILE A 280 23.56 -0.52 -19.75
CA ILE A 280 22.17 -0.08 -19.66
C ILE A 280 22.12 1.41 -19.28
N GLU A 281 21.44 2.20 -20.11
CA GLU A 281 21.11 3.60 -19.80
C GLU A 281 19.77 3.69 -19.08
N ILE A 282 19.75 4.41 -17.95
CA ILE A 282 18.54 4.69 -17.17
C ILE A 282 18.44 6.20 -17.03
N LYS A 283 17.37 6.80 -17.54
CA LYS A 283 17.16 8.25 -17.49
C LYS A 283 16.67 8.71 -16.12
N GLU A 284 17.01 9.94 -15.75
CA GLU A 284 16.46 10.59 -14.57
C GLU A 284 14.92 10.53 -14.56
N GLY A 285 14.35 10.25 -13.38
CA GLY A 285 12.91 10.05 -13.18
C GLY A 285 12.38 8.71 -13.66
N ARG A 286 13.20 7.86 -14.32
CA ARG A 286 12.77 6.52 -14.73
C ARG A 286 12.49 5.67 -13.50
N LYS A 287 11.27 5.13 -13.45
CA LYS A 287 10.86 4.15 -12.44
C LYS A 287 10.98 2.72 -12.97
N MET A 288 11.41 1.81 -12.10
CA MET A 288 11.53 0.38 -12.41
C MET A 288 11.13 -0.44 -11.19
N THR A 289 10.28 -1.45 -11.39
CA THR A 289 9.86 -2.35 -10.32
C THR A 289 10.50 -3.71 -10.53
N PHE A 290 11.09 -4.27 -9.47
CA PHE A 290 11.57 -5.65 -9.46
C PHE A 290 10.84 -6.43 -8.35
N ARG A 291 10.40 -7.63 -8.68
CA ARG A 291 9.67 -8.55 -7.83
C ARG A 291 10.41 -9.89 -7.75
N TYR A 292 10.66 -10.33 -6.53
CA TYR A 292 11.29 -11.62 -6.27
C TYR A 292 10.54 -12.32 -5.15
N ARG A 293 10.42 -13.64 -5.24
CA ARG A 293 9.96 -14.48 -4.14
C ARG A 293 11.11 -15.32 -3.64
N VAL A 294 11.25 -15.38 -2.31
CA VAL A 294 12.17 -16.29 -1.64
C VAL A 294 11.38 -17.34 -0.90
N VAL A 295 11.64 -18.60 -1.21
CA VAL A 295 11.04 -19.75 -0.52
C VAL A 295 12.14 -20.43 0.28
N VAL A 296 11.98 -20.49 1.59
CA VAL A 296 12.86 -21.22 2.52
C VAL A 296 12.15 -22.50 2.91
N PHE A 297 12.77 -23.66 2.68
CA PHE A 297 12.05 -24.93 2.69
C PHE A 297 12.83 -26.07 3.35
N THR A 298 12.07 -27.05 3.84
CA THR A 298 12.55 -28.40 4.17
C THR A 298 12.36 -29.33 2.97
N GLY A 299 13.31 -30.24 2.76
CA GLY A 299 13.35 -31.15 1.62
C GLY A 299 14.23 -30.61 0.48
N ASP A 300 14.03 -31.15 -0.70
CA ASP A 300 14.61 -30.63 -1.94
C ASP A 300 13.60 -29.76 -2.71
N HIS A 301 14.04 -29.18 -3.83
CA HIS A 301 13.20 -28.33 -4.67
C HIS A 301 11.91 -29.01 -5.21
N GLN A 302 11.87 -30.35 -5.30
CA GLN A 302 10.70 -31.08 -5.76
C GLN A 302 9.73 -31.31 -4.61
N ALA A 303 10.23 -31.72 -3.45
CA ALA A 303 9.44 -31.89 -2.24
C ALA A 303 8.83 -30.57 -1.75
N ALA A 304 9.54 -29.45 -1.96
CA ALA A 304 9.08 -28.11 -1.63
C ALA A 304 8.23 -27.44 -2.72
N ASP A 305 8.02 -28.12 -3.86
CA ASP A 305 7.26 -27.64 -5.02
C ASP A 305 7.65 -26.22 -5.49
N ILE A 306 8.96 -25.97 -5.69
CA ILE A 306 9.45 -24.65 -6.11
C ILE A 306 8.87 -24.21 -7.46
N ALA A 307 8.55 -25.17 -8.34
CA ALA A 307 7.85 -24.88 -9.58
C ALA A 307 6.43 -24.36 -9.33
N GLY A 308 5.64 -24.99 -8.45
CA GLY A 308 4.34 -24.50 -8.03
C GLY A 308 4.41 -23.12 -7.36
N TRP A 309 5.43 -22.85 -6.53
CA TRP A 309 5.63 -21.51 -5.95
C TRP A 309 5.91 -20.43 -6.99
N HIS A 310 6.55 -20.78 -8.10
CA HIS A 310 6.72 -19.88 -9.24
C HIS A 310 5.41 -19.67 -10.00
N GLU A 311 4.64 -20.73 -10.28
CA GLU A 311 3.32 -20.59 -10.90
C GLU A 311 2.35 -19.73 -10.07
N ASP A 312 2.34 -19.93 -8.75
CA ASP A 312 1.58 -19.10 -7.81
C ASP A 312 2.06 -17.64 -7.88
N PHE A 313 3.38 -17.41 -7.87
CA PHE A 313 3.95 -16.06 -7.97
C PHE A 313 3.63 -15.38 -9.30
N GLU A 314 3.66 -16.10 -10.43
CA GLU A 314 3.27 -15.60 -11.74
C GLU A 314 1.77 -15.31 -11.83
N SER A 315 0.95 -16.12 -11.16
CA SER A 315 -0.50 -15.89 -11.07
C SER A 315 -0.86 -14.71 -10.16
N SER A 316 0.08 -14.27 -9.31
CA SER A 316 0.02 -12.98 -8.63
C SER A 316 0.38 -11.83 -9.60
N THR A 317 -0.28 -11.82 -10.77
CA THR A 317 -0.12 -10.74 -11.75
C THR A 317 -0.56 -9.43 -11.11
N GLY A 318 0.37 -8.48 -10.96
CA GLY A 318 0.18 -7.05 -11.26
C GLY A 318 -0.92 -6.21 -10.61
N GLU A 319 -1.97 -6.79 -10.03
CA GLU A 319 -2.93 -6.08 -9.18
C GLU A 319 -2.19 -5.83 -7.86
N GLU A 320 -1.90 -4.57 -7.55
CA GLU A 320 -1.56 -4.22 -6.17
C GLU A 320 -2.74 -4.70 -5.31
N GLN A 321 -2.65 -5.85 -4.64
CA GLN A 321 -3.71 -6.21 -3.72
C GLN A 321 -3.75 -5.12 -2.64
N GLY A 322 -4.93 -4.54 -2.43
CA GLY A 322 -5.13 -3.50 -1.44
C GLY A 322 -5.01 -2.07 -1.94
N VAL A 323 -4.80 -1.22 -0.95
CA VAL A 323 -4.81 0.24 -1.07
C VAL A 323 -3.46 0.75 -0.60
N LEU A 324 -2.80 1.53 -1.45
CA LEU A 324 -1.48 2.09 -1.18
C LEU A 324 -1.59 3.59 -0.94
N LEU A 325 -1.11 4.02 0.24
CA LEU A 325 -0.98 5.42 0.60
C LEU A 325 0.48 5.86 0.41
N ARG A 326 0.72 6.92 -0.36
CA ARG A 326 2.03 7.56 -0.48
C ARG A 326 1.96 8.98 0.08
N ASN A 327 2.53 9.14 1.27
CA ASN A 327 2.58 10.42 1.98
C ASN A 327 3.73 11.29 1.43
N ASP A 328 3.43 12.54 1.10
CA ASP A 328 4.38 13.60 0.77
C ASP A 328 4.12 14.80 1.70
N PRO A 329 4.76 14.83 2.89
CA PRO A 329 4.58 15.92 3.85
C PRO A 329 5.09 17.27 3.38
N GLU A 330 6.04 17.31 2.44
CA GLU A 330 6.59 18.57 1.92
C GLU A 330 5.57 19.28 1.04
N GLN A 331 4.80 18.52 0.25
CA GLN A 331 3.68 19.06 -0.54
C GLN A 331 2.36 19.10 0.23
N GLY A 332 2.30 18.49 1.41
CA GLY A 332 1.08 18.33 2.18
C GLY A 332 0.04 17.49 1.43
N THR A 333 0.46 16.33 0.92
CA THR A 333 -0.42 15.42 0.18
C THR A 333 -0.28 13.96 0.59
N VAL A 334 -1.37 13.19 0.45
CA VAL A 334 -1.33 11.72 0.49
C VAL A 334 -1.96 11.18 -0.78
N ARG A 335 -1.16 10.61 -1.67
CA ARG A 335 -1.66 9.93 -2.86
C ARG A 335 -2.21 8.57 -2.48
N VAL A 336 -3.37 8.24 -3.04
CA VAL A 336 -4.06 6.96 -2.87
C VAL A 336 -4.12 6.23 -4.21
N ASP A 337 -3.55 5.04 -4.25
CA ASP A 337 -3.74 4.09 -5.33
C ASP A 337 -4.50 2.87 -4.82
N VAL A 338 -5.48 2.39 -5.59
CA VAL A 338 -6.26 1.19 -5.26
C VAL A 338 -6.07 0.22 -6.41
N ARG A 339 -5.50 -0.95 -6.14
CA ARG A 339 -5.16 -1.93 -7.18
C ARG A 339 -4.25 -1.40 -8.29
N GLY A 340 -3.24 -0.62 -7.95
CA GLY A 340 -2.26 -0.09 -8.92
C GLY A 340 -2.72 1.14 -9.67
N GLU A 341 -3.97 1.56 -9.49
CA GLU A 341 -4.54 2.70 -10.20
C GLU A 341 -4.68 3.91 -9.29
N HIS A 342 -4.36 5.08 -9.83
CA HIS A 342 -4.55 6.34 -9.11
C HIS A 342 -6.03 6.60 -8.86
N PHE A 343 -6.46 6.46 -7.62
CA PHE A 343 -7.83 6.76 -7.25
C PHE A 343 -8.01 8.22 -6.90
N THR A 344 -7.24 8.73 -5.94
CA THR A 344 -7.34 10.12 -5.48
C THR A 344 -6.08 10.57 -4.74
N THR A 345 -5.98 11.87 -4.44
CA THR A 345 -4.97 12.43 -3.53
C THR A 345 -5.67 13.29 -2.49
N TYR A 346 -5.34 13.10 -1.21
CA TYR A 346 -5.74 13.98 -0.12
C TYR A 346 -4.76 15.15 -0.02
N HIS A 347 -5.26 16.38 -0.20
CA HIS A 347 -4.50 17.62 -0.14
C HIS A 347 -4.80 18.33 1.15
N TYR A 348 -3.77 18.59 1.96
CA TYR A 348 -3.86 19.27 3.25
C TYR A 348 -2.78 20.34 3.46
N GLY A 349 -1.94 20.58 2.46
CA GLY A 349 -0.91 21.63 2.48
C GLY A 349 -1.48 23.04 2.57
N GLU A 350 -0.59 24.02 2.74
CA GLU A 350 -0.96 25.43 3.00
C GLU A 350 -1.88 26.04 1.93
N ASP A 351 -1.74 25.61 0.67
CA ASP A 351 -2.54 26.10 -0.47
C ASP A 351 -3.98 25.56 -0.49
N ALA A 352 -4.31 24.57 0.34
CA ALA A 352 -5.61 23.91 0.30
C ALA A 352 -6.75 24.73 0.91
N ARG A 353 -6.46 25.61 1.89
CA ARG A 353 -7.40 26.31 2.80
C ARG A 353 -8.27 25.37 3.66
N THR A 354 -8.80 24.32 3.05
CA THR A 354 -9.57 23.24 3.64
C THR A 354 -9.10 21.94 2.99
N PRO A 355 -8.87 20.85 3.74
CA PRO A 355 -8.45 19.60 3.13
C PRO A 355 -9.47 19.05 2.13
N PHE A 356 -8.99 18.46 1.03
CA PHE A 356 -9.84 17.94 -0.03
C PHE A 356 -9.22 16.76 -0.77
N LEU A 357 -10.06 15.97 -1.44
CA LEU A 357 -9.67 14.88 -2.33
C LEU A 357 -9.73 15.33 -3.79
N TRP A 358 -8.60 15.24 -4.52
CA TRP A 358 -8.52 15.50 -5.96
C TRP A 358 -7.26 14.88 -6.60
N PRO A 359 -7.33 14.36 -7.84
CA PRO A 359 -8.55 14.05 -8.60
C PRO A 359 -9.38 12.97 -7.89
N VAL A 360 -10.66 12.80 -8.25
CA VAL A 360 -11.43 11.61 -7.86
C VAL A 360 -11.72 10.83 -9.12
N ASN A 361 -10.99 9.73 -9.30
CA ASN A 361 -11.01 8.95 -10.53
C ASN A 361 -11.94 7.74 -10.43
N ALA A 362 -12.60 7.41 -11.55
CA ALA A 362 -13.35 6.18 -11.73
C ALA A 362 -12.60 5.20 -12.67
N GLU A 363 -13.20 4.05 -12.94
CA GLU A 363 -12.68 3.02 -13.86
C GLU A 363 -12.19 3.62 -15.19
N GLY A 364 -10.96 3.26 -15.57
CA GLY A 364 -10.25 3.81 -16.72
C GLY A 364 -9.39 5.04 -16.39
N GLY A 365 -9.32 5.45 -15.12
CA GLY A 365 -8.52 6.59 -14.67
C GLY A 365 -9.15 7.95 -14.98
N VAL A 366 -10.45 7.98 -15.29
CA VAL A 366 -11.17 9.21 -15.66
C VAL A 366 -11.73 9.92 -14.43
N GLY A 367 -11.44 11.21 -14.28
CA GLY A 367 -11.97 12.01 -13.17
C GLY A 367 -13.47 12.24 -13.26
N VAL A 368 -14.22 11.97 -12.18
CA VAL A 368 -15.67 12.24 -12.08
C VAL A 368 -15.99 13.58 -11.40
N THR A 369 -15.02 14.15 -10.70
CA THR A 369 -15.10 15.49 -10.13
C THR A 369 -14.39 16.52 -11.03
N ARG A 370 -14.72 17.79 -10.79
CA ARG A 370 -14.17 18.95 -11.48
C ARG A 370 -12.67 19.11 -11.21
N ASN A 371 -11.91 19.50 -12.23
CA ASN A 371 -10.48 19.79 -12.09
C ASN A 371 -10.15 21.21 -11.62
N TYR A 372 -10.92 22.23 -12.02
CA TYR A 372 -10.67 23.61 -11.58
C TYR A 372 -11.03 23.82 -10.09
N PRO A 373 -10.23 24.58 -9.30
CA PRO A 373 -9.01 25.31 -9.70
C PRO A 373 -7.69 24.55 -9.61
N MET A 374 -7.72 23.23 -9.37
CA MET A 374 -6.52 22.43 -9.10
C MET A 374 -5.74 22.05 -10.38
N GLY A 375 -6.44 21.78 -11.49
CA GLY A 375 -5.85 21.37 -12.77
C GLY A 375 -6.06 22.38 -13.91
N GLU A 376 -5.25 22.26 -14.96
CA GLU A 376 -5.18 23.20 -16.10
C GLU A 376 -6.14 22.85 -17.27
N ASP A 377 -6.69 21.63 -17.31
CA ASP A 377 -7.29 21.00 -18.51
C ASP A 377 -8.81 21.23 -18.75
N GLU A 378 -9.47 22.16 -18.04
CA GLU A 378 -10.91 22.45 -18.24
C GLU A 378 -11.16 23.86 -18.80
N PRO A 379 -12.15 24.05 -19.71
CA PRO A 379 -12.52 25.40 -20.16
C PRO A 379 -12.96 26.27 -18.97
N PRO A 380 -12.52 27.54 -18.92
CA PRO A 380 -12.52 28.35 -17.70
C PRO A 380 -13.90 28.94 -17.45
N ILE A 381 -14.83 28.16 -16.92
CA ILE A 381 -15.87 28.79 -16.10
C ILE A 381 -15.21 29.02 -14.74
N ALA A 382 -14.47 30.13 -14.60
CA ALA A 382 -13.77 30.50 -13.37
C ALA A 382 -14.77 31.00 -12.30
N ASP A 383 -15.77 30.17 -11.99
CA ASP A 383 -16.77 30.42 -10.98
C ASP A 383 -16.55 29.52 -9.77
N HIS A 384 -16.95 30.03 -8.61
CA HIS A 384 -16.90 29.32 -7.33
C HIS A 384 -15.56 28.59 -7.07
N PRO A 385 -14.39 29.28 -7.12
CA PRO A 385 -13.08 28.64 -6.96
C PRO A 385 -12.85 28.01 -5.58
N HIS A 386 -13.69 28.36 -4.60
CA HIS A 386 -13.70 27.73 -3.28
C HIS A 386 -14.32 26.32 -3.30
N GLN A 387 -15.16 26.00 -4.30
CA GLN A 387 -15.73 24.67 -4.47
C GLN A 387 -14.71 23.76 -5.16
N ARG A 388 -14.00 22.97 -4.34
CA ARG A 388 -13.01 21.98 -4.79
C ARG A 388 -13.70 20.69 -5.23
N SER A 389 -12.92 19.64 -5.43
CA SER A 389 -13.38 18.34 -5.94
C SER A 389 -14.28 17.59 -4.96
N LEU A 390 -13.76 17.07 -3.84
CA LEU A 390 -14.51 16.39 -2.79
C LEU A 390 -13.95 16.82 -1.42
N TYR A 391 -14.76 17.40 -0.56
CA TYR A 391 -14.29 18.09 0.66
C TYR A 391 -15.41 18.20 1.70
N LEU A 392 -15.04 18.35 2.97
CA LEU A 392 -15.96 18.52 4.09
C LEU A 392 -15.77 19.91 4.69
N VAL A 393 -16.78 20.77 4.58
CA VAL A 393 -16.74 22.13 5.13
C VAL A 393 -18.14 22.68 5.32
N TYR A 394 -18.33 23.60 6.27
CA TYR A 394 -19.62 24.20 6.56
C TYR A 394 -19.64 25.71 6.26
N GLY A 395 -20.82 26.27 6.02
CA GLY A 395 -21.01 27.71 5.84
C GLY A 395 -20.76 28.48 7.14
N ASP A 396 -21.71 28.42 8.07
CA ASP A 396 -21.76 29.29 9.25
C ASP A 396 -21.39 28.55 10.55
N VAL A 397 -20.23 28.88 11.13
CA VAL A 397 -19.84 28.45 12.48
C VAL A 397 -19.59 29.68 13.35
N ASN A 398 -20.45 29.94 14.34
CA ASN A 398 -20.41 31.16 15.18
C ASN A 398 -20.42 32.48 14.37
N GLY A 399 -21.06 32.52 13.20
CA GLY A 399 -21.08 33.67 12.30
C GLY A 399 -19.89 33.75 11.33
N HIS A 400 -18.98 32.78 11.38
CA HIS A 400 -17.79 32.71 10.52
C HIS A 400 -18.01 31.79 9.32
N ASP A 401 -17.56 32.25 8.15
CA ASP A 401 -17.81 31.62 6.84
C ASP A 401 -16.68 30.66 6.41
N PHE A 402 -16.77 29.40 6.84
CA PHE A 402 -15.79 28.37 6.49
C PHE A 402 -15.92 27.91 5.04
N TRP A 403 -17.06 28.15 4.39
CA TRP A 403 -17.25 27.78 3.00
C TRP A 403 -16.42 28.66 2.05
N HIS A 404 -16.28 29.95 2.34
CA HIS A 404 -15.61 30.90 1.46
C HIS A 404 -14.29 31.48 1.98
N ARG A 405 -14.15 31.65 3.31
CA ARG A 405 -13.12 32.55 3.88
C ARG A 405 -12.20 31.87 4.88
N GLU A 406 -12.78 31.20 5.87
CA GLU A 406 -12.01 30.64 6.98
C GLU A 406 -11.22 29.40 6.57
N ARG A 407 -10.39 28.89 7.50
CA ARG A 407 -9.42 27.83 7.23
C ARG A 407 -9.65 26.61 8.10
N ILE A 408 -9.37 25.44 7.54
CA ILE A 408 -9.26 24.19 8.28
C ILE A 408 -7.82 23.72 8.12
N ASN A 409 -7.04 23.82 9.20
CA ASN A 409 -5.61 23.50 9.19
C ASN A 409 -5.40 22.08 9.69
N THR A 410 -4.75 21.22 8.90
CA THR A 410 -4.29 19.91 9.39
C THR A 410 -3.03 20.09 10.22
N VAL A 411 -3.12 19.79 11.51
CA VAL A 411 -2.03 19.93 12.50
C VAL A 411 -1.39 18.58 12.86
N GLY A 412 -2.01 17.47 12.46
CA GLY A 412 -1.48 16.12 12.60
C GLY A 412 -2.07 15.19 11.57
N LEU A 413 -1.29 14.20 11.12
CA LEU A 413 -1.71 13.23 10.14
C LEU A 413 -1.10 11.86 10.44
N GLU A 414 -1.96 10.85 10.50
CA GLU A 414 -1.60 9.45 10.67
C GLU A 414 -2.14 8.65 9.47
N THR A 415 -1.49 7.54 9.17
CA THR A 415 -1.95 6.61 8.13
C THR A 415 -1.80 5.18 8.60
N GLY A 416 -2.70 4.31 8.16
CA GLY A 416 -2.61 2.89 8.38
C GLY A 416 -3.46 2.11 7.40
N HIS A 417 -3.59 0.81 7.65
CA HIS A 417 -4.28 -0.12 6.78
C HIS A 417 -4.83 -1.28 7.59
N THR A 418 -5.76 -1.97 6.95
CA THR A 418 -6.40 -3.23 7.34
C THR A 418 -6.48 -4.10 6.08
N ASP A 419 -6.92 -5.35 6.22
CA ASP A 419 -7.18 -6.23 5.07
C ASP A 419 -8.25 -5.70 4.09
N GLY A 420 -9.16 -4.81 4.54
CA GLY A 420 -10.28 -4.31 3.73
C GLY A 420 -10.12 -2.89 3.21
N TYR A 421 -9.32 -2.05 3.88
CA TYR A 421 -9.15 -0.64 3.53
C TYR A 421 -7.84 -0.07 4.10
N ALA A 422 -7.30 0.96 3.44
CA ALA A 422 -6.33 1.87 4.05
C ALA A 422 -7.05 3.10 4.62
N TRP A 423 -6.48 3.73 5.63
CA TRP A 423 -7.04 4.92 6.24
C TRP A 423 -5.97 5.99 6.44
N LEU A 424 -6.38 7.24 6.30
CA LEU A 424 -5.65 8.38 6.85
C LEU A 424 -6.50 9.02 7.94
N ARG A 425 -5.86 9.53 8.98
CA ARG A 425 -6.50 10.22 10.08
C ARG A 425 -5.87 11.59 10.24
N ALA A 426 -6.65 12.61 9.93
CA ALA A 426 -6.24 14.00 10.02
C ALA A 426 -6.78 14.63 11.32
N HIS A 427 -5.90 15.30 12.04
CA HIS A 427 -6.25 16.19 13.15
C HIS A 427 -6.32 17.60 12.59
N ASN A 428 -7.51 18.17 12.50
CA ASN A 428 -7.72 19.50 11.93
C ASN A 428 -8.21 20.52 12.96
N GLN A 429 -7.86 21.78 12.74
CA GLN A 429 -8.36 22.91 13.50
C GLN A 429 -9.19 23.81 12.59
N TRP A 430 -10.41 24.14 13.02
CA TRP A 430 -11.26 25.12 12.33
C TRP A 430 -10.92 26.51 12.86
N VAL A 431 -10.22 27.30 12.05
CA VAL A 431 -9.59 28.57 12.45
C VAL A 431 -10.21 29.75 11.72
N THR A 432 -10.62 30.78 12.46
CA THR A 432 -11.12 32.04 11.90
C THR A 432 -9.99 32.90 11.32
N ALA A 433 -10.34 33.94 10.55
CA ALA A 433 -9.40 34.90 9.99
C ALA A 433 -8.63 35.70 11.05
N GLU A 434 -9.13 35.73 12.29
CA GLU A 434 -8.47 36.31 13.47
C GLU A 434 -7.65 35.27 14.26
N ASP A 435 -7.33 34.12 13.66
CA ASP A 435 -6.54 33.02 14.24
C ASP A 435 -7.18 32.39 15.49
N GLN A 436 -8.51 32.47 15.64
CA GLN A 436 -9.23 31.80 16.72
C GLN A 436 -9.64 30.39 16.29
N VAL A 437 -9.24 29.37 17.06
CA VAL A 437 -9.71 27.99 16.87
C VAL A 437 -11.12 27.86 17.45
N LEU A 438 -12.09 27.42 16.65
CA LEU A 438 -13.48 27.18 17.07
C LEU A 438 -13.74 25.68 17.35
N LEU A 439 -13.20 24.80 16.50
CA LEU A 439 -13.35 23.35 16.59
C LEU A 439 -12.01 22.66 16.44
N GLU A 440 -11.83 21.56 17.17
CA GLU A 440 -10.87 20.51 16.87
C GLU A 440 -11.61 19.38 16.16
N GLU A 441 -11.06 18.87 15.07
CA GLU A 441 -11.63 17.82 14.24
C GLU A 441 -10.68 16.63 14.20
N VAL A 442 -11.20 15.43 14.41
CA VAL A 442 -10.55 14.19 14.00
C VAL A 442 -11.33 13.63 12.82
N GLN A 443 -10.70 13.57 11.65
CA GLN A 443 -11.27 13.04 10.42
C GLN A 443 -10.49 11.80 9.99
N GLU A 444 -11.13 10.64 10.09
CA GLU A 444 -10.62 9.41 9.48
C GLU A 444 -11.27 9.22 8.10
N VAL A 445 -10.43 9.17 7.07
CA VAL A 445 -10.82 8.89 5.69
C VAL A 445 -10.35 7.50 5.33
N ARG A 446 -11.29 6.58 5.06
CA ARG A 446 -10.99 5.18 4.71
C ARG A 446 -11.17 4.98 3.21
N PHE A 447 -10.22 4.34 2.57
CA PHE A 447 -10.22 3.99 1.15
C PHE A 447 -10.24 2.47 1.06
N HIS A 448 -11.26 1.89 0.45
CA HIS A 448 -11.46 0.43 0.45
C HIS A 448 -10.78 -0.26 -0.72
N ASP A 449 -10.33 -1.51 -0.51
CA ASP A 449 -9.86 -2.38 -1.57
C ASP A 449 -11.05 -2.93 -2.37
N THR A 450 -11.48 -2.15 -3.35
CA THR A 450 -12.62 -2.49 -4.21
C THR A 450 -12.21 -2.45 -5.69
N PRO A 451 -12.94 -3.10 -6.61
CA PRO A 451 -12.61 -3.10 -8.05
C PRO A 451 -12.67 -1.70 -8.70
N ALA A 452 -12.05 -1.52 -9.88
CA ALA A 452 -12.03 -0.24 -10.59
C ALA A 452 -13.42 0.35 -10.89
N CYS A 453 -14.40 -0.50 -11.19
CA CYS A 453 -15.79 -0.11 -11.47
C CYS A 453 -16.56 0.38 -10.22
N SER A 454 -15.96 0.25 -9.03
CA SER A 454 -16.61 0.53 -7.75
C SER A 454 -15.55 0.94 -6.73
N ARG A 455 -15.35 2.24 -6.49
CA ARG A 455 -14.44 2.75 -5.45
C ARG A 455 -15.21 3.34 -4.27
N LEU A 456 -14.79 3.03 -3.05
CA LEU A 456 -15.45 3.50 -1.83
C LEU A 456 -14.50 4.35 -0.98
N ILE A 457 -15.04 5.45 -0.44
CA ILE A 457 -14.37 6.31 0.54
C ILE A 457 -15.32 6.50 1.71
N ASP A 458 -14.89 6.24 2.94
CA ASP A 458 -15.64 6.63 4.14
C ASP A 458 -15.04 7.88 4.77
N PHE A 459 -15.90 8.79 5.20
CA PHE A 459 -15.57 9.93 6.04
C PHE A 459 -16.18 9.72 7.42
N LEU A 460 -15.33 9.53 8.42
CA LEU A 460 -15.71 9.48 9.83
C LEU A 460 -15.13 10.72 10.51
N THR A 461 -15.99 11.67 10.86
CA THR A 461 -15.57 12.97 11.37
C THR A 461 -16.13 13.21 12.76
N THR A 462 -15.25 13.52 13.72
CA THR A 462 -15.64 13.97 15.06
C THR A 462 -15.19 15.41 15.27
N LEU A 463 -16.15 16.31 15.43
CA LEU A 463 -15.93 17.73 15.73
C LEU A 463 -16.08 17.98 17.23
N THR A 464 -15.13 18.67 17.85
CA THR A 464 -15.11 19.01 19.27
C THR A 464 -15.06 20.52 19.46
N ALA A 465 -16.02 21.08 20.19
CA ALA A 465 -16.04 22.51 20.51
C ALA A 465 -14.92 22.90 21.49
N VAL A 466 -14.10 23.89 21.14
CA VAL A 466 -13.05 24.41 22.03
C VAL A 466 -13.44 25.72 22.72
N GLN A 467 -14.39 26.46 22.15
CA GLN A 467 -15.00 27.64 22.76
C GLN A 467 -16.14 27.24 23.70
N ASP A 468 -16.57 28.17 24.56
CA ASP A 468 -17.66 27.93 25.53
C ASP A 468 -18.93 27.41 24.85
N GLU A 469 -19.32 28.04 23.73
CA GLU A 469 -20.37 27.58 22.81
C GLU A 469 -19.91 27.77 21.36
N VAL A 470 -20.13 26.73 20.54
CA VAL A 470 -19.90 26.74 19.10
C VAL A 470 -21.19 26.32 18.41
N THR A 471 -21.77 27.24 17.63
CA THR A 471 -23.03 27.05 16.94
C THR A 471 -22.80 26.91 15.45
N PHE A 472 -23.26 25.80 14.89
CA PHE A 472 -23.48 25.66 13.45
C PHE A 472 -24.81 26.35 13.13
N GLY A 473 -24.77 27.47 12.43
CA GLY A 473 -25.98 28.22 12.07
C GLY A 473 -26.80 27.48 11.01
N ASP A 474 -28.12 27.73 10.94
CA ASP A 474 -28.95 27.30 9.80
C ASP A 474 -28.56 28.09 8.54
N ASP A 475 -27.62 27.52 7.77
CA ASP A 475 -27.05 28.09 6.56
C ASP A 475 -27.26 27.15 5.37
N LYS A 476 -27.24 27.72 4.16
CA LYS A 476 -27.41 26.95 2.94
C LYS A 476 -26.21 26.07 2.60
N GLU A 477 -25.00 26.49 2.93
CA GLU A 477 -23.76 25.85 2.50
C GLU A 477 -23.34 24.73 3.47
N GLY A 478 -23.22 23.50 2.97
CA GLY A 478 -22.68 22.39 3.76
C GLY A 478 -23.12 21.02 3.26
N LEU A 479 -22.48 19.93 3.66
CA LEU A 479 -21.28 19.76 4.50
C LEU A 479 -20.24 18.94 3.73
N LEU A 480 -20.42 17.62 3.64
CA LEU A 480 -19.63 16.81 2.70
C LEU A 480 -20.14 17.12 1.30
N ALA A 481 -19.26 17.70 0.48
CA ALA A 481 -19.59 18.27 -0.80
C ALA A 481 -18.69 17.73 -1.90
N PHE A 482 -19.24 17.56 -3.09
CA PHE A 482 -18.46 17.35 -4.29
C PHE A 482 -18.85 18.31 -5.42
N ARG A 483 -17.89 18.57 -6.31
CA ARG A 483 -18.12 19.23 -7.60
C ARG A 483 -17.98 18.22 -8.72
N GLN A 484 -19.09 17.95 -9.39
CA GLN A 484 -19.16 17.13 -10.59
C GLN A 484 -18.30 17.70 -11.71
N ARG A 485 -17.64 16.81 -12.45
CA ARG A 485 -17.00 17.12 -13.74
C ARG A 485 -17.99 17.88 -14.64
N PRO A 486 -17.59 19.00 -15.27
CA PRO A 486 -18.49 19.81 -16.10
C PRO A 486 -19.15 19.01 -17.24
N GLU A 487 -18.42 18.10 -17.89
CA GLU A 487 -18.95 17.27 -18.99
C GLU A 487 -20.22 16.49 -18.60
N ILE A 488 -20.28 16.04 -17.34
CA ILE A 488 -21.35 15.24 -16.78
C ILE A 488 -22.05 15.93 -15.61
N ASP A 489 -22.15 17.26 -15.66
CA ASP A 489 -23.05 18.04 -14.81
C ASP A 489 -24.47 18.12 -15.43
N GLY A 490 -25.42 18.64 -14.67
CA GLY A 490 -26.84 18.72 -14.98
C GLY A 490 -27.20 19.84 -15.95
N ARG A 491 -26.25 20.71 -16.31
CA ARG A 491 -26.37 21.61 -17.47
C ARG A 491 -26.03 20.90 -18.77
N ARG A 492 -25.39 19.73 -18.70
CA ARG A 492 -25.03 18.87 -19.83
C ARG A 492 -25.73 17.51 -19.73
N ALA A 493 -24.98 16.42 -19.71
CA ALA A 493 -25.50 15.07 -19.80
C ALA A 493 -25.63 14.36 -18.44
N GLY A 494 -25.25 15.02 -17.34
CA GLY A 494 -25.34 14.49 -15.99
C GLY A 494 -26.75 14.53 -15.42
N VAL A 495 -27.04 13.59 -14.53
CA VAL A 495 -28.34 13.46 -13.86
C VAL A 495 -28.11 13.31 -12.36
N LEU A 496 -28.68 14.25 -11.61
CA LEU A 496 -28.84 14.12 -10.16
C LEU A 496 -30.01 13.18 -9.87
N THR A 497 -29.84 12.19 -9.01
CA THR A 497 -30.89 11.24 -8.62
C THR A 497 -30.89 11.05 -7.10
N ASN A 498 -32.05 11.14 -6.46
CA ASN A 498 -32.22 10.86 -5.03
C ASN A 498 -32.72 9.42 -4.77
N ALA A 499 -32.86 9.04 -3.50
CA ALA A 499 -33.27 7.69 -3.12
C ALA A 499 -34.71 7.30 -3.50
N ARG A 500 -35.56 8.28 -3.83
CA ARG A 500 -36.93 8.03 -4.33
C ARG A 500 -36.96 7.87 -5.85
N GLY A 501 -35.83 8.09 -6.53
CA GLY A 501 -35.74 8.11 -7.99
C GLY A 501 -36.15 9.44 -8.61
N ASP A 502 -36.34 10.50 -7.81
CA ASP A 502 -36.56 11.84 -8.34
C ASP A 502 -35.26 12.34 -8.99
N GLN A 503 -35.39 13.05 -10.12
CA GLN A 503 -34.24 13.44 -10.94
C GLN A 503 -34.17 14.93 -11.25
N GLY A 504 -32.94 15.45 -11.31
CA GLY A 504 -32.61 16.84 -11.65
C GLY A 504 -32.81 17.83 -10.49
N GLU A 505 -32.04 18.93 -10.49
CA GLU A 505 -31.97 19.91 -9.39
C GLU A 505 -33.35 20.30 -8.86
N ARG A 506 -34.29 20.66 -9.74
CA ARG A 506 -35.62 21.14 -9.37
C ARG A 506 -36.40 20.16 -8.47
N ASN A 507 -36.19 18.85 -8.64
CA ASN A 507 -36.96 17.82 -7.97
C ASN A 507 -36.23 17.21 -6.77
N VAL A 508 -34.97 17.57 -6.54
CA VAL A 508 -34.16 16.97 -5.47
C VAL A 508 -33.46 17.99 -4.56
N TYR A 509 -33.43 19.28 -4.93
CA TYR A 509 -32.93 20.35 -4.08
C TYR A 509 -33.79 20.51 -2.83
N GLY A 510 -33.13 20.55 -1.67
CA GLY A 510 -33.84 20.75 -0.40
C GLY A 510 -34.61 19.52 0.07
N ASP A 511 -34.45 18.37 -0.57
CA ASP A 511 -35.06 17.14 -0.11
C ASP A 511 -34.18 16.43 0.91
N PRO A 512 -34.77 15.88 1.99
CA PRO A 512 -34.08 14.88 2.79
C PRO A 512 -34.00 13.57 2.00
N SER A 513 -32.80 13.04 1.84
CA SER A 513 -32.55 11.78 1.13
C SER A 513 -31.35 11.05 1.74
N PRO A 514 -31.43 9.73 1.96
CA PRO A 514 -30.32 8.94 2.51
C PRO A 514 -29.11 8.88 1.57
N TRP A 515 -29.30 9.16 0.28
CA TRP A 515 -28.21 9.30 -0.68
C TRP A 515 -28.58 10.23 -1.83
N MET A 516 -27.55 10.77 -2.48
CA MET A 516 -27.66 11.53 -3.73
C MET A 516 -26.60 11.02 -4.70
N ASP A 517 -27.03 10.64 -5.90
CA ASP A 517 -26.17 10.23 -7.01
C ASP A 517 -26.06 11.36 -8.06
N TYR A 518 -24.89 11.51 -8.66
CA TYR A 518 -24.67 12.35 -9.84
C TYR A 518 -23.84 11.58 -10.86
N SER A 519 -24.51 11.14 -11.93
CA SER A 519 -23.90 10.29 -12.96
C SER A 519 -24.23 10.76 -14.37
N GLY A 520 -23.34 10.48 -15.32
CA GLY A 520 -23.51 10.87 -16.72
C GLY A 520 -22.52 10.16 -17.65
N PRO A 521 -22.73 10.23 -18.97
CA PRO A 521 -21.81 9.64 -19.94
C PRO A 521 -20.57 10.51 -20.16
N ILE A 522 -19.39 9.91 -20.04
CA ILE A 522 -18.11 10.51 -20.41
C ILE A 522 -17.63 9.90 -21.74
N GLU A 523 -17.22 10.74 -22.69
CA GLU A 523 -16.73 10.27 -23.99
C GLU A 523 -15.54 9.31 -23.84
N GLY A 524 -15.64 8.12 -24.45
CA GLY A 524 -14.60 7.08 -24.40
C GLY A 524 -14.61 6.19 -23.14
N TYR A 525 -15.34 6.57 -22.09
CA TYR A 525 -15.40 5.83 -20.82
C TYR A 525 -16.80 5.31 -20.49
N GLY A 526 -17.85 5.82 -21.14
CA GLY A 526 -19.23 5.43 -20.85
C GLY A 526 -19.77 6.13 -19.60
N TYR A 527 -20.80 5.57 -18.98
CA TYR A 527 -21.41 6.16 -17.79
C TYR A 527 -20.49 6.03 -16.57
N ARG A 528 -20.31 7.14 -15.86
CA ARG A 528 -19.57 7.24 -14.59
C ARG A 528 -20.32 8.14 -13.63
N GLY A 529 -20.17 7.89 -12.34
CA GLY A 529 -20.84 8.69 -11.33
C GLY A 529 -20.16 8.69 -9.97
N ILE A 530 -20.68 9.55 -9.12
CA ILE A 530 -20.35 9.66 -7.71
C ILE A 530 -21.65 9.79 -6.92
N ALA A 531 -21.78 9.00 -5.87
CA ALA A 531 -22.88 9.08 -4.92
C ALA A 531 -22.34 9.32 -3.51
N VAL A 532 -23.09 10.07 -2.70
CA VAL A 532 -22.77 10.30 -1.29
C VAL A 532 -23.92 9.79 -0.42
N PHE A 533 -23.57 9.02 0.61
CA PHE A 533 -24.49 8.31 1.51
C PHE A 533 -24.48 8.93 2.90
N ASP A 534 -25.67 9.20 3.44
CA ASP A 534 -25.92 9.68 4.79
C ASP A 534 -26.19 8.50 5.73
N HIS A 535 -25.36 8.32 6.76
CA HIS A 535 -25.57 7.25 7.71
C HIS A 535 -26.73 7.58 8.69
N PRO A 536 -27.63 6.64 8.98
CA PRO A 536 -28.78 6.89 9.87
C PRO A 536 -28.40 7.22 11.33
N ASP A 537 -27.18 6.90 11.75
CA ASP A 537 -26.67 7.25 13.10
C ASP A 537 -26.14 8.69 13.19
N ASN A 538 -26.14 9.44 12.09
CA ASN A 538 -25.92 10.89 12.16
C ASN A 538 -27.07 11.53 12.95
N PHE A 539 -26.77 12.56 13.73
CA PHE A 539 -27.74 13.16 14.66
C PHE A 539 -29.01 13.70 13.98
N ARG A 540 -28.93 13.99 12.67
CA ARG A 540 -30.04 14.45 11.84
C ARG A 540 -29.82 14.00 10.39
N VAL A 541 -30.93 13.65 9.72
CA VAL A 541 -30.95 13.44 8.27
C VAL A 541 -30.57 14.73 7.55
N GLY A 542 -29.65 14.63 6.59
CA GLY A 542 -29.21 15.75 5.78
C GLY A 542 -30.20 16.17 4.67
N TYR A 543 -30.27 17.47 4.42
CA TYR A 543 -30.91 18.08 3.26
C TYR A 543 -29.89 18.34 2.17
N TRP A 544 -30.26 18.17 0.90
CA TRP A 544 -29.29 18.30 -0.19
C TRP A 544 -29.28 19.69 -0.83
N HIS A 545 -28.16 20.40 -0.70
CA HIS A 545 -27.86 21.57 -1.52
C HIS A 545 -27.20 21.10 -2.82
N VAL A 546 -28.03 20.90 -3.85
CA VAL A 546 -27.58 20.55 -5.20
C VAL A 546 -27.71 21.71 -6.19
N ARG A 547 -26.88 21.70 -7.24
CA ARG A 547 -26.96 22.64 -8.36
C ARG A 547 -26.67 21.94 -9.68
N ASP A 548 -27.38 22.34 -10.73
CA ASP A 548 -27.20 21.87 -12.11
C ASP A 548 -25.77 22.07 -12.63
N TYR A 549 -25.06 23.06 -12.10
CA TYR A 549 -23.66 23.32 -12.44
C TYR A 549 -22.67 22.34 -11.83
N GLY A 550 -23.13 21.37 -11.04
CA GLY A 550 -22.31 20.27 -10.54
C GLY A 550 -22.05 20.25 -9.03
N LEU A 551 -22.63 21.16 -8.23
CA LEU A 551 -22.49 21.06 -6.77
C LEU A 551 -23.51 20.05 -6.21
N ALA A 552 -23.06 19.21 -5.29
CA ALA A 552 -23.93 18.46 -4.39
C ALA A 552 -23.29 18.44 -3.01
N ALA A 553 -24.04 18.86 -1.99
CA ALA A 553 -23.58 18.91 -0.61
C ALA A 553 -24.69 18.50 0.35
N ILE A 554 -24.37 17.62 1.31
CA ILE A 554 -25.32 17.14 2.32
C ILE A 554 -25.31 18.02 3.57
N ASN A 555 -26.44 18.63 3.91
CA ASN A 555 -26.53 19.64 4.95
C ASN A 555 -27.47 19.20 6.10
N PRO A 556 -26.93 18.72 7.24
CA PRO A 556 -27.75 18.38 8.40
C PRO A 556 -28.20 19.60 9.24
N PHE A 557 -27.76 20.82 8.93
CA PHE A 557 -28.04 22.03 9.71
C PHE A 557 -29.03 22.98 9.01
N GLY A 558 -29.08 22.98 7.68
CA GLY A 558 -29.87 23.88 6.84
C GLY A 558 -31.37 23.53 6.74
N GLN A 559 -32.05 23.25 7.84
CA GLN A 559 -33.47 22.86 7.83
C GLN A 559 -34.39 23.93 7.22
N ARG A 560 -34.17 25.20 7.56
CA ARG A 560 -34.93 26.32 6.99
C ARG A 560 -34.33 26.80 5.68
N GLN A 561 -33.02 27.02 5.62
CA GLN A 561 -32.37 27.62 4.43
C GLN A 561 -32.35 26.68 3.22
N VAL A 562 -32.27 25.36 3.43
CA VAL A 562 -32.21 24.36 2.36
C VAL A 562 -33.49 23.54 2.32
N GLY A 563 -33.94 23.03 3.47
CA GLY A 563 -35.14 22.18 3.58
C GLY A 563 -36.48 22.92 3.51
N GLY A 564 -36.48 24.25 3.61
CA GLY A 564 -37.70 25.06 3.55
C GLY A 564 -38.66 24.87 4.73
N LEU A 565 -38.17 24.32 5.85
CA LEU A 565 -38.95 24.17 7.08
C LEU A 565 -39.13 25.50 7.82
N GLU A 566 -40.14 25.61 8.67
CA GLU A 566 -40.31 26.78 9.56
C GLU A 566 -39.28 26.78 10.71
N GLU A 567 -38.87 25.59 11.15
CA GLU A 567 -37.92 25.39 12.26
C GLU A 567 -36.50 25.75 11.87
N ASP A 568 -35.78 26.38 12.80
CA ASP A 568 -34.36 26.70 12.68
C ASP A 568 -33.50 25.46 12.98
N GLY A 569 -32.66 25.09 12.03
CA GLY A 569 -31.81 23.90 12.13
C GLY A 569 -30.47 24.12 12.82
N SER A 570 -30.20 25.29 13.40
CA SER A 570 -28.94 25.56 14.08
C SER A 570 -28.67 24.55 15.20
N TYR A 571 -27.40 24.24 15.42
CA TYR A 571 -26.98 23.25 16.42
C TYR A 571 -25.78 23.76 17.21
N THR A 572 -25.89 23.78 18.53
CA THR A 572 -24.86 24.31 19.43
C THR A 572 -24.17 23.20 20.22
N LEU A 573 -22.85 23.15 20.15
CA LEU A 573 -21.97 22.37 21.01
C LEU A 573 -21.41 23.27 22.12
N LYS A 574 -21.46 22.80 23.36
CA LYS A 574 -20.71 23.40 24.48
C LYS A 574 -19.26 22.93 24.46
N LYS A 575 -18.37 23.68 25.10
CA LYS A 575 -16.96 23.30 25.25
C LYS A 575 -16.76 21.84 25.64
N GLY A 576 -15.96 21.12 24.86
CA GLY A 576 -15.65 19.70 25.03
C GLY A 576 -16.75 18.73 24.57
N GLN A 577 -17.91 19.22 24.14
CA GLN A 577 -18.91 18.36 23.49
C GLN A 577 -18.49 18.04 22.07
N THR A 578 -18.86 16.85 21.64
CA THR A 578 -18.52 16.31 20.33
C THR A 578 -19.75 16.12 19.45
N LEU A 579 -19.53 16.18 18.14
CA LEU A 579 -20.48 15.77 17.11
C LEU A 579 -19.77 14.83 16.15
N THR A 580 -20.30 13.61 15.99
CA THR A 580 -19.77 12.63 15.04
C THR A 580 -20.68 12.52 13.83
N LEU A 581 -20.09 12.58 12.64
CA LEU A 581 -20.74 12.48 11.34
C LEU A 581 -20.07 11.39 10.51
N ARG A 582 -20.89 10.67 9.75
CA ARG A 582 -20.49 9.48 8.99
C ARG A 582 -21.09 9.56 7.59
N TYR A 583 -20.23 9.52 6.59
CA TYR A 583 -20.62 9.50 5.19
C TYR A 583 -19.81 8.48 4.42
N ARG A 584 -20.41 7.88 3.38
CA ARG A 584 -19.71 7.07 2.38
C ARG A 584 -19.84 7.71 1.02
N VAL A 585 -18.75 7.80 0.30
CA VAL A 585 -18.69 8.19 -1.11
C VAL A 585 -18.52 6.93 -1.94
N TYR A 586 -19.37 6.77 -2.95
CA TYR A 586 -19.32 5.68 -3.90
C TYR A 586 -19.06 6.22 -5.31
N VAL A 587 -17.87 5.96 -5.84
CA VAL A 587 -17.51 6.29 -7.23
C VAL A 587 -17.72 5.04 -8.07
N HIS A 588 -18.45 5.16 -9.16
CA HIS A 588 -18.99 3.98 -9.85
C HIS A 588 -19.01 4.10 -11.38
N SER A 589 -19.09 2.93 -12.00
CA SER A 589 -19.37 2.77 -13.42
C SER A 589 -20.83 2.41 -13.64
N GLY A 590 -21.45 3.06 -14.62
CA GLY A 590 -22.89 2.96 -14.87
C GLY A 590 -23.67 4.16 -14.32
N ASP A 591 -24.97 4.15 -14.55
CA ASP A 591 -25.91 5.03 -13.85
C ASP A 591 -26.28 4.45 -12.47
N HIS A 592 -27.08 5.18 -11.69
CA HIS A 592 -27.48 4.74 -10.34
C HIS A 592 -28.13 3.34 -10.27
N GLN A 593 -28.76 2.86 -11.35
CA GLN A 593 -29.38 1.54 -11.41
C GLN A 593 -28.35 0.47 -11.73
N GLN A 594 -27.54 0.70 -12.76
CA GLN A 594 -26.48 -0.21 -13.18
C GLN A 594 -25.42 -0.40 -12.09
N ALA A 595 -25.09 0.67 -11.36
CA ALA A 595 -24.17 0.66 -10.24
C ALA A 595 -24.81 0.18 -8.92
N GLU A 596 -26.10 -0.18 -8.94
CA GLU A 596 -26.84 -0.64 -7.75
C GLU A 596 -26.70 0.29 -6.54
N VAL A 597 -26.77 1.62 -6.74
CA VAL A 597 -26.48 2.62 -5.69
C VAL A 597 -27.32 2.40 -4.43
N ALA A 598 -28.60 2.05 -4.59
CA ALA A 598 -29.47 1.73 -3.46
C ALA A 598 -28.99 0.50 -2.66
N ALA A 599 -28.50 -0.56 -3.34
CA ALA A 599 -27.97 -1.73 -2.66
C ALA A 599 -26.62 -1.44 -1.99
N GLN A 600 -25.79 -0.57 -2.57
CA GLN A 600 -24.55 -0.11 -1.92
C GLN A 600 -24.83 0.70 -0.66
N TYR A 601 -25.88 1.52 -0.67
CA TYR A 601 -26.37 2.19 0.52
C TYR A 601 -26.80 1.19 1.60
N ASP A 602 -27.58 0.16 1.25
CA ASP A 602 -27.99 -0.87 2.21
C ASP A 602 -26.78 -1.61 2.82
N ARG A 603 -25.74 -1.89 2.01
CA ARG A 603 -24.47 -2.47 2.50
C ARG A 603 -23.74 -1.52 3.45
N TYR A 604 -23.73 -0.22 3.16
CA TYR A 604 -23.13 0.79 4.04
C TYR A 604 -23.83 0.87 5.40
N VAL A 605 -25.16 0.90 5.41
CA VAL A 605 -25.93 0.96 6.66
C VAL A 605 -25.74 -0.30 7.50
N ALA A 606 -25.53 -1.45 6.86
CA ALA A 606 -25.27 -2.73 7.54
C ALA A 606 -23.83 -2.89 8.04
N ASP A 607 -22.90 -2.01 7.65
CA ASP A 607 -21.49 -2.08 8.01
C ASP A 607 -21.29 -1.59 9.45
N GLU A 608 -20.98 -2.49 10.38
CA GLU A 608 -20.75 -2.11 11.78
C GLU A 608 -19.40 -1.38 11.98
N SER A 609 -18.46 -1.50 11.05
CA SER A 609 -17.12 -0.90 11.20
C SER A 609 -17.15 0.63 11.20
N VAL A 610 -18.18 1.25 10.60
CA VAL A 610 -18.34 2.72 10.53
C VAL A 610 -19.03 3.28 11.78
N ARG A 611 -19.57 2.41 12.65
CA ARG A 611 -20.16 2.78 13.95
C ARG A 611 -19.14 2.84 15.07
N LEU A 612 -17.99 2.18 14.91
CA LEU A 612 -16.94 2.15 15.91
C LEU A 612 -16.37 3.56 16.14
N PRO A 613 -15.98 3.90 17.38
CA PRO A 613 -15.25 5.13 17.66
C PRO A 613 -13.97 5.22 16.82
N ILE A 614 -13.53 6.44 16.55
CA ILE A 614 -12.18 6.69 16.06
C ILE A 614 -11.27 6.61 17.29
N ASP A 615 -10.60 5.47 17.47
CA ASP A 615 -9.71 5.18 18.61
C ASP A 615 -8.39 5.97 18.57
#